data_AF-A0A7Y3AXP6-F1
#
_entry.id   AF-A0A7Y3AXP6-F1
#
_cell.length_a   1.000
_cell.length_b   1.000
_cell.length_c   1.000
_cell.angle_alpha   90.00
_cell.angle_beta   90.00
_cell.angle_gamma   90.00
#
_symmetry.space_group_name_H-M   'P 1'
#
loop_
_entity.id
_entity.type
_entity.pdbx_description
1 polymer ?
#
loop_
_entity_poly.entity_id
_entity_poly.type
_entity_poly.pdbx_seq_one_letter_code
_entity_poly.pdbx_strand_id
1 'polypeptide(L)'
;MPLRTLLAILALTCLAAPLAADEPYPSTYQPLPSGPVLIVGATILTGDGARIENGNLLMADGRIAGIGSDLSVTGPEVEVVDAAGRWVTPGIIDVHSHLGVYPSPGIAAHSDGNEATSPVTAEVWAEHSVWPQDPGFGRALAGGVTALQTLPGSANLMGGRGVTLKNVPATSYQAMKFPGAPHSLKMACGENPKRV
;
A
#
# COMPACT_ATOMS: atom_id res chain seq x y z
N MET A 1 -49.23 47.29 36.61
CA MET A 1 -47.83 47.26 36.14
C MET A 1 -46.95 47.22 37.37
N PRO A 2 -46.00 46.27 37.51
CA PRO A 2 -44.92 46.10 36.54
C PRO A 2 -44.77 44.67 35.98
N LEU A 3 -44.19 44.65 34.79
CA LEU A 3 -43.93 43.55 33.89
C LEU A 3 -42.62 42.86 34.29
N ARG A 4 -42.65 41.56 34.58
CA ARG A 4 -41.43 40.75 34.77
C ARG A 4 -41.01 40.16 33.43
N THR A 5 -40.02 40.79 32.80
CA THR A 5 -39.40 40.35 31.55
C THR A 5 -38.51 39.13 31.82
N LEU A 6 -38.87 37.96 31.27
CA LEU A 6 -38.02 36.77 31.26
C LEU A 6 -37.11 36.86 30.02
N LEU A 7 -35.81 37.07 30.22
CA LEU A 7 -34.82 37.05 29.13
C LEU A 7 -34.30 35.62 28.99
N ALA A 8 -34.79 34.88 28.00
CA ALA A 8 -34.26 33.57 27.64
C ALA A 8 -32.98 33.77 26.81
N ILE A 9 -31.82 33.50 27.41
CA ILE A 9 -30.55 33.46 26.70
C ILE A 9 -30.48 32.10 25.99
N LEU A 10 -30.77 32.09 24.68
CA LEU A 10 -30.54 30.93 23.83
C LEU A 10 -29.02 30.84 23.56
N ALA A 11 -28.31 30.04 24.35
CA ALA A 11 -26.91 29.73 24.09
C ALA A 11 -26.84 28.83 22.85
N LEU A 12 -26.61 29.43 21.68
CA LEU A 12 -26.34 28.71 20.44
C LEU A 12 -24.93 28.13 20.55
N THR A 13 -24.80 26.92 21.09
CA THR A 13 -23.56 26.16 21.01
C THR A 13 -23.37 25.71 19.56
N CYS A 14 -22.63 26.50 18.78
CA CYS A 14 -22.07 26.04 17.52
C CYS A 14 -21.07 24.91 17.85
N LEU A 15 -21.52 23.65 17.78
CA LEU A 15 -20.61 22.53 17.55
C LEU A 15 -20.04 22.70 16.14
N ALA A 16 -18.95 23.46 16.02
CA ALA A 16 -18.11 23.34 14.84
C ALA A 16 -17.54 21.91 14.86
N ALA A 17 -18.06 21.04 13.98
CA ALA A 17 -17.37 19.81 13.66
C ALA A 17 -15.93 20.19 13.26
N PRO A 18 -14.89 19.51 13.77
CA PRO A 18 -13.54 19.78 13.32
C PRO A 18 -13.55 19.63 11.79
N LEU A 19 -13.10 20.66 11.09
CA LEU A 19 -12.74 20.52 9.68
C LEU A 19 -11.70 19.40 9.65
N ALA A 20 -12.09 18.21 9.20
CA ALA A 20 -11.11 17.20 8.88
C ALA A 20 -10.23 17.83 7.81
N ALA A 21 -8.98 18.16 8.16
CA ALA A 21 -8.04 18.62 7.16
C ALA A 21 -7.91 17.50 6.13
N ASP A 22 -8.17 17.82 4.85
CA ASP A 22 -7.98 16.85 3.77
C ASP A 22 -6.58 16.26 3.87
N GLU A 23 -6.48 14.94 3.77
CA GLU A 23 -5.17 14.27 3.75
C GLU A 23 -4.35 14.85 2.59
N PRO A 24 -3.17 15.42 2.83
CA PRO A 24 -2.33 15.91 1.74
C PRO A 24 -1.89 14.73 0.87
N TYR A 25 -2.05 14.88 -0.46
CA TYR A 25 -1.73 13.87 -1.46
C TYR A 25 -2.43 12.51 -1.20
N PRO A 26 -3.77 12.48 -1.24
CA PRO A 26 -4.51 11.27 -0.92
C PRO A 26 -4.22 10.17 -1.95
N SER A 27 -4.47 8.92 -1.56
CA SER A 27 -4.46 7.81 -2.52
C SER A 27 -5.48 8.05 -3.63
N THR A 28 -5.05 7.84 -4.87
CA THR A 28 -5.93 7.77 -6.04
C THR A 28 -5.98 6.35 -6.61
N TYR A 29 -5.50 5.36 -5.86
CA TYR A 29 -5.47 3.96 -6.28
C TYR A 29 -6.90 3.47 -6.56
N GLN A 30 -7.04 2.84 -7.72
CA GLN A 30 -8.22 2.09 -8.10
C GLN A 30 -7.78 0.68 -8.49
N PRO A 31 -8.48 -0.38 -8.02
CA PRO A 31 -8.24 -1.73 -8.51
C PRO A 31 -8.37 -1.79 -10.04
N LEU A 32 -7.51 -2.58 -10.69
CA LEU A 32 -7.65 -2.84 -12.11
C LEU A 32 -8.97 -3.59 -12.37
N PRO A 33 -9.70 -3.30 -13.46
CA PRO A 33 -10.87 -4.09 -13.83
C PRO A 33 -10.48 -5.57 -13.99
N SER A 34 -11.21 -6.46 -13.34
CA SER A 34 -11.01 -7.91 -13.44
C SER A 34 -12.36 -8.62 -13.43
N GLY A 35 -12.58 -9.51 -14.41
CA GLY A 35 -13.70 -10.45 -14.37
C GLY A 35 -13.49 -11.54 -13.33
N PRO A 36 -14.49 -12.41 -13.11
CA PRO A 36 -14.33 -13.56 -12.22
C PRO A 36 -13.29 -14.55 -12.78
N VAL A 37 -12.40 -15.03 -11.91
CA VAL A 37 -11.35 -16.02 -12.25
C VAL A 37 -11.44 -17.20 -11.30
N LEU A 38 -11.56 -18.41 -11.84
CA LEU A 38 -11.51 -19.66 -11.10
C LEU A 38 -10.19 -20.38 -11.39
N ILE A 39 -9.32 -20.46 -10.38
CA ILE A 39 -8.11 -21.29 -10.42
C ILE A 39 -8.48 -22.69 -9.95
N VAL A 40 -8.12 -23.72 -10.71
CA VAL A 40 -8.53 -25.11 -10.46
C VAL A 40 -7.33 -26.01 -10.19
N GLY A 41 -7.42 -26.87 -9.17
CA GLY A 41 -6.47 -27.96 -8.93
C GLY A 41 -5.09 -27.53 -8.44
N ALA A 42 -4.96 -26.33 -7.86
CA ALA A 42 -3.69 -25.82 -7.36
C ALA A 42 -3.34 -26.39 -5.97
N THR A 43 -2.05 -26.37 -5.64
CA THR A 43 -1.61 -26.38 -4.23
C THR A 43 -1.68 -24.96 -3.69
N ILE A 44 -2.60 -24.69 -2.76
CA ILE A 44 -2.84 -23.35 -2.23
C ILE A 44 -2.21 -23.24 -0.84
N LEU A 45 -1.35 -22.24 -0.66
CA LEU A 45 -0.91 -21.76 0.64
C LEU A 45 -1.77 -20.56 1.04
N THR A 46 -2.37 -20.59 2.21
CA THR A 46 -3.28 -19.53 2.71
C THR A 46 -2.52 -18.37 3.38
N GLY A 47 -1.26 -18.59 3.75
CA GLY A 47 -0.43 -17.61 4.44
C GLY A 47 -0.53 -17.64 5.97
N ASP A 48 -1.48 -18.38 6.54
CA ASP A 48 -1.65 -18.60 7.98
C ASP A 48 -1.16 -19.99 8.45
N GLY A 49 -0.42 -20.68 7.58
CA GLY A 49 0.14 -22.00 7.84
C GLY A 49 -0.66 -23.16 7.26
N ALA A 50 -1.88 -22.94 6.76
CA ALA A 50 -2.64 -23.98 6.07
C ALA A 50 -2.15 -24.20 4.63
N ARG A 51 -2.28 -25.45 4.19
CA ARG A 51 -2.03 -25.90 2.82
C ARG A 51 -3.22 -26.72 2.35
N ILE A 52 -3.73 -26.39 1.17
CA ILE A 52 -4.84 -27.09 0.52
C ILE A 52 -4.30 -27.74 -0.75
N GLU A 53 -4.34 -29.06 -0.81
CA GLU A 53 -3.94 -29.83 -1.99
C GLU A 53 -5.11 -29.93 -2.97
N ASN A 54 -4.83 -29.81 -4.27
CA ASN A 54 -5.85 -29.88 -5.35
C ASN A 54 -7.05 -28.95 -5.09
N GLY A 55 -6.78 -27.76 -4.56
CA GLY A 55 -7.81 -26.78 -4.21
C GLY A 55 -8.19 -25.90 -5.39
N ASN A 56 -9.42 -25.41 -5.37
CA ASN A 56 -9.90 -24.38 -6.27
C ASN A 56 -9.98 -23.05 -5.53
N LEU A 57 -9.74 -21.94 -6.25
CA LEU A 57 -9.82 -20.58 -5.73
C LEU A 57 -10.59 -19.69 -6.69
N LEU A 58 -11.66 -19.07 -6.20
CA LEU A 58 -12.47 -18.14 -6.96
C LEU A 58 -12.15 -16.70 -6.54
N MET A 59 -11.80 -15.88 -7.53
CA MET A 59 -11.70 -14.44 -7.39
C MET A 59 -12.86 -13.77 -8.14
N ALA A 60 -13.52 -12.80 -7.49
CA ALA A 60 -14.56 -11.97 -8.09
C ALA A 60 -14.54 -10.59 -7.42
N ASP A 61 -14.85 -9.53 -8.18
CA ASP A 61 -14.91 -8.15 -7.68
C ASP A 61 -13.65 -7.71 -6.92
N GLY A 62 -12.47 -8.16 -7.39
CA GLY A 62 -11.17 -7.84 -6.79
C GLY A 62 -10.92 -8.51 -5.42
N ARG A 63 -11.69 -9.53 -5.06
CA ARG A 63 -11.61 -10.26 -3.78
C ARG A 63 -11.58 -11.77 -4.00
N ILE A 64 -11.08 -12.50 -3.00
CA ILE A 64 -11.25 -13.95 -2.93
C ILE A 64 -12.70 -14.21 -2.50
N ALA A 65 -13.50 -14.79 -3.38
CA ALA A 65 -14.90 -15.12 -3.13
C ALA A 65 -15.07 -16.51 -2.51
N GLY A 66 -14.11 -17.43 -2.73
CA GLY A 66 -14.13 -18.75 -2.12
C GLY A 66 -12.86 -19.55 -2.38
N ILE A 67 -12.58 -20.50 -1.49
CA ILE A 67 -11.51 -21.49 -1.61
C ILE A 67 -12.08 -22.85 -1.21
N GLY A 68 -11.85 -23.89 -2.00
CA GLY A 68 -12.36 -25.25 -1.71
C GLY A 68 -12.36 -26.17 -2.92
N SER A 69 -12.84 -27.41 -2.75
CA SER A 69 -12.96 -28.38 -3.85
C SER A 69 -14.15 -28.11 -4.77
N ASP A 70 -15.27 -27.65 -4.20
CA ASP A 70 -16.55 -27.50 -4.91
C ASP A 70 -16.95 -26.03 -5.04
N LEU A 71 -16.19 -25.28 -5.83
CA LEU A 71 -16.53 -23.92 -6.21
C LEU A 71 -17.31 -23.94 -7.52
N SER A 72 -18.61 -23.65 -7.46
CA SER A 72 -19.42 -23.43 -8.65
C SER A 72 -19.62 -21.93 -8.85
N VAL A 73 -19.38 -21.46 -10.07
CA VAL A 73 -19.72 -20.09 -10.44
C VAL A 73 -20.77 -20.17 -11.53
N THR A 74 -21.93 -19.59 -11.26
CA THR A 74 -23.01 -19.45 -12.23
C THR A 74 -23.08 -17.99 -12.64
N GLY A 75 -22.65 -17.69 -13.87
CA GLY A 75 -22.56 -16.33 -14.39
C GLY A 75 -21.80 -16.27 -15.72
N PRO A 76 -21.93 -15.17 -16.49
CA PRO A 76 -21.26 -15.02 -17.78
C PRO A 76 -19.72 -15.00 -17.61
N GLU A 77 -19.04 -15.75 -18.49
CA GLU A 77 -17.59 -15.76 -18.78
C GLU A 77 -16.64 -15.69 -17.56
N VAL A 78 -16.68 -16.73 -16.72
CA VAL A 78 -15.62 -16.96 -15.73
C VAL A 78 -14.37 -17.47 -16.45
N GLU A 79 -13.25 -16.80 -16.24
CA GLU A 79 -11.96 -17.31 -16.72
C GLU A 79 -11.55 -18.49 -15.86
N VAL A 80 -11.35 -19.66 -16.48
CA VAL A 80 -10.89 -20.86 -15.78
C VAL A 80 -9.41 -21.07 -16.05
N VAL A 81 -8.61 -21.11 -14.99
CA VAL A 81 -7.17 -21.37 -15.04
C VAL A 81 -6.88 -22.75 -14.45
N ASP A 82 -6.47 -23.69 -15.29
CA ASP A 82 -5.95 -24.98 -14.83
C ASP A 82 -4.57 -24.80 -14.20
N ALA A 83 -4.48 -25.08 -12.91
CA ALA A 83 -3.29 -24.95 -12.09
C ALA A 83 -2.85 -26.27 -11.47
N ALA A 84 -3.23 -27.41 -12.07
CA ALA A 84 -2.73 -28.73 -11.66
C ALA A 84 -1.20 -28.75 -11.58
N GLY A 85 -0.67 -29.18 -10.43
CA GLY A 85 0.77 -29.21 -10.16
C GLY A 85 1.44 -27.84 -9.95
N ARG A 86 0.66 -26.75 -9.94
CA ARG A 86 1.12 -25.38 -9.67
C ARG A 86 0.78 -24.95 -8.25
N TRP A 87 1.33 -23.82 -7.85
CA TRP A 87 1.19 -23.24 -6.52
C TRP A 87 0.48 -21.90 -6.59
N VAL A 88 -0.40 -21.65 -5.63
CA VAL A 88 -1.01 -20.34 -5.37
C VAL A 88 -0.61 -19.92 -3.97
N THR A 89 -0.09 -18.70 -3.83
CA THR A 89 0.28 -18.10 -2.54
C THR A 89 -0.36 -16.72 -2.42
N PRO A 90 -0.44 -16.16 -1.20
CA PRO A 90 -0.70 -14.74 -1.07
C PRO A 90 0.43 -13.96 -1.75
N GLY A 91 0.11 -12.76 -2.23
CA GLY A 91 1.13 -11.82 -2.69
C GLY A 91 2.05 -11.44 -1.53
N ILE A 92 3.34 -11.34 -1.81
CA ILE A 92 4.35 -10.95 -0.82
C ILE A 92 4.17 -9.47 -0.47
N ILE A 93 4.37 -9.15 0.81
CA ILE A 93 4.40 -7.79 1.36
C ILE A 93 5.82 -7.48 1.79
N ASP A 94 6.49 -6.55 1.10
CA ASP A 94 7.82 -6.08 1.47
C ASP A 94 7.72 -4.88 2.41
N VAL A 95 8.00 -5.08 3.70
CA VAL A 95 7.84 -4.03 4.73
C VAL A 95 9.03 -3.07 4.82
N HIS A 96 10.09 -3.27 4.04
CA HIS A 96 11.24 -2.36 4.00
C HIS A 96 11.82 -2.36 2.61
N SER A 97 11.34 -1.44 1.78
CA SER A 97 11.76 -1.30 0.40
C SER A 97 12.36 0.07 0.12
N HIS A 98 13.21 0.10 -0.90
CA HIS A 98 13.73 1.34 -1.50
C HIS A 98 13.39 1.46 -2.99
N LEU A 99 12.47 0.63 -3.50
CA LEU A 99 11.96 0.77 -4.86
C LEU A 99 11.30 2.13 -5.07
N GLY A 100 11.53 2.72 -6.25
CA GLY A 100 11.06 4.05 -6.59
C GLY A 100 11.93 5.20 -6.07
N VAL A 101 12.60 5.07 -4.92
CA VAL A 101 13.51 6.11 -4.39
C VAL A 101 14.99 5.83 -4.66
N TYR A 102 15.33 4.58 -4.96
CA TYR A 102 16.59 4.15 -5.57
C TYR A 102 16.31 3.35 -6.85
N PRO A 103 15.85 4.01 -7.92
CA PRO A 103 15.36 3.32 -9.10
C PRO A 103 16.46 2.63 -9.90
N SER A 104 16.04 1.66 -10.73
CA SER A 104 16.91 0.93 -11.63
C SER A 104 16.94 1.53 -13.05
N PRO A 105 18.10 1.59 -13.73
CA PRO A 105 19.44 1.41 -13.17
C PRO A 105 19.79 2.53 -12.20
N GLY A 106 20.49 2.18 -11.12
CA GLY A 106 20.90 3.15 -10.11
C GLY A 106 21.96 4.10 -10.66
N ILE A 107 21.64 5.39 -10.67
CA ILE A 107 22.58 6.47 -10.98
C ILE A 107 22.48 7.57 -9.92
N ALA A 108 23.56 8.33 -9.75
CA ALA A 108 23.63 9.39 -8.73
C ALA A 108 22.50 10.42 -8.86
N ALA A 109 22.07 10.74 -10.09
CA ALA A 109 21.03 11.74 -10.36
C ALA A 109 19.62 11.36 -9.91
N HIS A 110 19.36 10.10 -9.56
CA HIS A 110 18.06 9.62 -9.08
C HIS A 110 18.19 8.90 -7.73
N SER A 111 19.26 9.21 -6.97
CA SER A 111 19.55 8.59 -5.68
C SER A 111 18.81 9.30 -4.55
N ASP A 112 17.48 9.30 -4.60
CA ASP A 112 16.61 10.15 -3.76
C ASP A 112 16.17 9.49 -2.45
N GLY A 113 16.76 8.35 -2.08
CA GLY A 113 16.40 7.61 -0.87
C GLY A 113 16.98 8.15 0.43
N ASN A 114 17.94 9.09 0.44
CA ASN A 114 18.48 9.67 1.67
C ASN A 114 18.70 11.17 1.53
N GLU A 115 18.08 11.97 2.41
CA GLU A 115 18.36 13.41 2.55
C GLU A 115 19.53 13.61 3.52
N ALA A 116 20.76 13.27 3.08
CA ALA A 116 21.94 13.15 3.94
C ALA A 116 22.58 14.52 4.33
N THR A 117 21.76 15.50 4.68
CA THR A 117 22.18 16.87 5.03
C THR A 117 22.05 17.20 6.52
N SER A 118 21.30 16.37 7.27
CA SER A 118 21.11 16.49 8.72
C SER A 118 20.84 15.11 9.32
N PRO A 119 21.29 14.76 10.54
CA PRO A 119 20.95 13.49 11.17
C PRO A 119 19.45 13.32 11.44
N VAL A 120 18.68 14.42 11.46
CA VAL A 120 17.23 14.44 11.64
C VAL A 120 16.59 15.20 10.49
N THR A 121 15.85 14.47 9.65
CA THR A 121 15.07 14.97 8.51
C THR A 121 13.64 14.40 8.57
N ALA A 122 13.04 14.36 9.75
CA ALA A 122 11.73 13.75 10.00
C ALA A 122 10.59 14.38 9.16
N GLU A 123 10.80 15.60 8.69
CA GLU A 123 9.91 16.38 7.86
C GLU A 123 9.85 15.94 6.39
N VAL A 124 10.83 15.18 5.88
CA VAL A 124 10.86 14.75 4.47
C VAL A 124 10.06 13.47 4.24
N TRP A 125 9.48 13.35 3.04
CA TRP A 125 8.54 12.27 2.73
C TRP A 125 9.05 11.47 1.53
N ALA A 126 9.29 10.18 1.71
CA ALA A 126 9.75 9.30 0.64
C ALA A 126 8.79 9.28 -0.56
N GLU A 127 7.49 9.47 -0.34
CA GLU A 127 6.47 9.50 -1.40
C GLU A 127 6.72 10.59 -2.45
N HIS A 128 7.37 11.70 -2.11
CA HIS A 128 7.72 12.76 -3.06
C HIS A 128 8.87 12.39 -4.00
N SER A 129 9.62 11.34 -3.67
CA SER A 129 10.76 10.86 -4.46
C SER A 129 10.47 9.57 -5.21
N VAL A 130 9.28 8.97 -5.03
CA VAL A 130 8.92 7.71 -5.71
C VAL A 130 8.77 7.97 -7.20
N TRP A 131 9.64 7.35 -8.01
CA TRP A 131 9.48 7.27 -9.45
C TRP A 131 8.64 6.03 -9.82
N PRO A 132 7.35 6.18 -10.20
CA PRO A 132 6.45 5.04 -10.39
C PRO A 132 6.81 4.14 -11.58
N GLN A 133 7.64 4.63 -12.51
CA GLN A 133 8.09 3.87 -13.68
C GLN A 133 9.43 3.17 -13.46
N ASP A 134 9.95 3.12 -12.22
CA ASP A 134 11.10 2.29 -11.88
C ASP A 134 10.89 0.84 -12.35
N PRO A 135 11.72 0.31 -13.27
CA PRO A 135 11.64 -1.07 -13.74
C PRO A 135 11.78 -2.11 -12.61
N GLY A 136 12.32 -1.70 -11.45
CA GLY A 136 12.36 -2.50 -10.24
C GLY A 136 10.99 -2.97 -9.75
N PHE A 137 9.93 -2.15 -9.90
CA PHE A 137 8.57 -2.53 -9.52
C PHE A 137 8.07 -3.75 -10.31
N GLY A 138 8.26 -3.74 -11.64
CA GLY A 138 7.87 -4.85 -12.50
C GLY A 138 8.65 -6.13 -12.18
N ARG A 139 9.95 -6.01 -11.87
CA ARG A 139 10.77 -7.16 -11.44
C ARG A 139 10.32 -7.72 -10.10
N ALA A 140 10.00 -6.85 -9.13
CA ALA A 140 9.48 -7.27 -7.83
C ALA A 140 8.10 -7.94 -7.95
N LEU A 141 7.23 -7.43 -8.85
CA LEU A 141 5.93 -8.03 -9.12
C LEU A 141 6.07 -9.42 -9.74
N ALA A 142 7.00 -9.60 -10.68
CA ALA A 142 7.31 -10.92 -11.23
C ALA A 142 7.85 -11.91 -10.19
N GLY A 143 8.46 -11.41 -9.10
CA GLY A 143 8.86 -12.18 -7.93
C GLY A 143 7.74 -12.39 -6.89
N GLY A 144 6.54 -11.87 -7.12
CA GLY A 144 5.38 -12.02 -6.25
C GLY A 144 5.13 -10.90 -5.24
N VAL A 145 5.90 -9.80 -5.25
CA VAL A 145 5.67 -8.64 -4.37
C VAL A 145 4.49 -7.81 -4.88
N THR A 146 3.41 -7.77 -4.11
CA THR A 146 2.15 -7.08 -4.51
C THR A 146 1.86 -5.81 -3.71
N ALA A 147 2.52 -5.66 -2.56
CA ALA A 147 2.51 -4.45 -1.76
C ALA A 147 3.89 -4.27 -1.11
N LEU A 148 4.27 -3.02 -0.89
CA LEU A 148 5.54 -2.71 -0.27
C LEU A 148 5.50 -1.37 0.49
N GLN A 149 6.36 -1.23 1.48
CA GLN A 149 6.62 0.05 2.15
C GLN A 149 7.92 0.64 1.62
N THR A 150 7.80 1.67 0.79
CA THR A 150 8.96 2.49 0.39
C THR A 150 9.26 3.49 1.48
N LEU A 151 10.52 3.52 1.92
CA LEU A 151 10.95 4.37 3.02
C LEU A 151 12.36 4.93 2.78
N PRO A 152 12.74 6.01 3.51
CA PRO A 152 14.10 6.54 3.45
C PRO A 152 15.16 5.48 3.78
N GLY A 153 16.38 5.66 3.30
CA GLY A 153 17.51 4.83 3.62
C GLY A 153 17.95 4.96 5.08
N SER A 154 19.17 4.50 5.35
CA SER A 154 19.73 4.47 6.70
C SER A 154 20.80 5.53 6.95
N ALA A 155 20.93 6.55 6.10
CA ALA A 155 21.99 7.55 6.27
C ALA A 155 21.75 8.41 7.52
N ASN A 156 20.50 8.81 7.75
CA ASN A 156 20.10 9.68 8.86
C ASN A 156 19.70 8.84 10.08
N LEU A 157 19.80 9.42 11.29
CA LEU A 157 19.23 8.83 12.50
C LEU A 157 17.69 8.76 12.40
N MET A 158 17.07 9.87 11.98
CA MET A 158 15.64 9.97 11.66
C MET A 158 15.52 10.43 10.21
N GLY A 159 15.21 9.52 9.29
CA GLY A 159 15.31 9.76 7.84
C GLY A 159 14.04 10.28 7.16
N GLY A 160 12.93 10.40 7.88
CA GLY A 160 11.67 10.90 7.34
C GLY A 160 10.60 9.82 7.19
N ARG A 161 9.51 10.22 6.53
CA ARG A 161 8.27 9.46 6.42
C ARG A 161 8.31 8.44 5.28
N GLY A 162 7.88 7.21 5.54
CA GLY A 162 7.65 6.19 4.52
C GLY A 162 6.22 6.17 3.98
N VAL A 163 6.01 5.44 2.88
CA VAL A 163 4.71 5.26 2.22
C VAL A 163 4.50 3.79 1.83
N THR A 164 3.30 3.29 2.08
CA THR A 164 2.90 1.95 1.63
C THR A 164 2.24 2.05 0.25
N LEU A 165 2.72 1.24 -0.69
CA LEU A 165 2.30 1.22 -2.08
C LEU A 165 1.76 -0.17 -2.46
N LYS A 166 0.72 -0.20 -3.30
CA LYS A 166 0.34 -1.33 -4.15
C LYS A 166 1.34 -1.39 -5.29
N ASN A 167 1.93 -2.56 -5.52
CA ASN A 167 2.86 -2.76 -6.63
C ASN A 167 2.09 -2.98 -7.93
N VAL A 168 1.58 -1.90 -8.50
CA VAL A 168 0.83 -1.89 -9.75
C VAL A 168 1.44 -0.88 -10.73
N PRO A 169 1.36 -1.12 -12.05
CA PRO A 169 1.76 -0.11 -13.03
C PRO A 169 0.92 1.16 -12.87
N ALA A 170 1.59 2.32 -12.76
CA ALA A 170 0.93 3.60 -12.58
C ALA A 170 1.78 4.76 -13.14
N THR A 171 1.13 5.90 -13.39
CA THR A 171 1.81 7.15 -13.79
C THR A 171 2.21 8.01 -12.59
N SER A 172 1.53 7.90 -11.46
CA SER A 172 1.80 8.62 -10.22
C SER A 172 1.93 7.68 -9.01
N TYR A 173 2.70 8.08 -8.00
CA TYR A 173 2.79 7.31 -6.76
C TYR A 173 1.45 7.29 -6.01
N GLN A 174 0.61 8.33 -6.14
CA GLN A 174 -0.72 8.37 -5.51
C GLN A 174 -1.64 7.28 -6.06
N ALA A 175 -1.51 6.94 -7.34
CA ALA A 175 -2.21 5.81 -7.95
C ALA A 175 -1.65 4.45 -7.50
N MET A 176 -0.48 4.42 -6.84
CA MET A 176 0.05 3.24 -6.15
C MET A 176 -0.24 3.29 -4.64
N LYS A 177 -0.43 4.46 -4.04
CA LYS A 177 -0.55 4.65 -2.57
C LYS A 177 -1.65 3.76 -2.02
N PHE A 178 -1.31 2.90 -1.06
CA PHE A 178 -2.23 1.92 -0.52
C PHE A 178 -3.34 2.65 0.29
N PRO A 179 -4.63 2.52 -0.08
CA PRO A 179 -5.69 3.28 0.56
C PRO A 179 -5.79 3.03 2.07
N GLY A 180 -5.82 4.11 2.86
CA GLY A 180 -5.96 4.04 4.32
C GLY A 180 -4.74 3.46 5.06
N ALA A 181 -3.63 3.19 4.38
CA ALA A 181 -2.42 2.73 5.05
C ALA A 181 -1.82 3.85 5.92
N PRO A 182 -1.42 3.55 7.16
CA PRO A 182 -0.79 4.53 8.03
C PRO A 182 0.59 4.91 7.50
N HIS A 183 1.03 6.12 7.81
CA HIS A 183 2.40 6.55 7.54
C HIS A 183 3.37 5.93 8.55
N SER A 184 4.61 5.74 8.12
CA SER A 184 5.70 5.33 9.00
C SER A 184 6.74 6.43 9.11
N LEU A 185 7.54 6.39 10.19
CA LEU A 185 8.75 7.19 10.32
C LEU A 185 9.94 6.23 10.33
N LYS A 186 10.93 6.46 9.47
CA LYS A 186 12.13 5.64 9.43
C LYS A 186 13.17 6.18 10.41
N MET A 187 13.58 5.32 11.34
CA MET A 187 14.74 5.51 12.19
C MET A 187 15.82 4.48 11.85
N ALA A 188 17.08 4.89 11.88
CA ALA A 188 18.23 4.01 11.77
C ALA A 188 19.23 4.30 12.88
N CYS A 189 19.77 3.27 13.52
CA CYS A 189 20.79 3.39 14.56
C CYS A 189 22.07 2.67 14.11
N GLY A 190 23.20 3.06 14.68
CA GLY A 190 24.47 2.37 14.44
C GLY A 190 25.38 3.10 13.46
N GLU A 191 26.00 2.36 12.53
CA GLU A 191 27.17 2.85 11.79
C GLU A 191 26.84 3.88 10.71
N ASN A 192 25.78 3.66 9.93
CA ASN A 192 25.44 4.57 8.83
C ASN A 192 25.12 6.01 9.30
N PRO A 193 24.32 6.21 10.38
CA PRO A 193 24.07 7.51 10.97
C PRO A 193 25.28 8.30 11.48
N LYS A 194 26.46 7.68 11.65
CA LYS A 194 27.67 8.41 12.08
C LYS A 194 28.27 9.28 10.98
N ARG A 195 27.84 9.09 9.73
CA ARG A 195 28.41 9.73 8.54
C ARG A 195 27.65 10.97 8.07
N VAL A 196 26.56 11.32 8.76
CA VAL A 196 25.67 12.47 8.51
C VAL A 196 25.59 13.29 9.78
#